data_AF-A0A538LER2-F1
#
_entry.id   AF-A0A538LER2-F1
#
_cell.length_a   1.000
_cell.length_b   1.000
_cell.length_c   1.000
_cell.angle_alpha   90.00
_cell.angle_beta   90.00
_cell.angle_gamma   90.00
#
_symmetry.space_group_name_H-M   'P 1'
#
loop_
_entity.id
_entity.type
_entity.pdbx_description
1 polymer ?
#
loop_
_entity_poly.entity_id
_entity_poly.type
_entity_poly.pdbx_seq_one_letter_code
_entity_poly.pdbx_strand_id
1 'polypeptide(L)'
;AEAVPVWHEEHELPALDAVVLPGGFSYGDYLRCGAIARFSPATAAVREFAEAGGLVLGICNGFQILCEAGLLPGALLRNESLRFVCRDVPLRVERMDTPFTSRCARGQTLVIPVKHGDGRYVPPPDLDPAQVVLRYLDNPNGSVDDIAGVCNARGNVMGLMPHPEHAV
;
A
#
# COMPACT_ATOMS: atom_id res chain seq x y z
N ALA A 1 -18.78 -9.15 -4.50
CA ALA A 1 -17.58 -9.94 -4.22
C ALA A 1 -17.71 -10.51 -2.82
N GLU A 2 -17.30 -11.76 -2.61
CA GLU A 2 -17.27 -12.43 -1.31
C GLU A 2 -15.82 -12.48 -0.83
N ALA A 3 -15.56 -12.13 0.43
CA ALA A 3 -14.20 -12.09 0.96
C ALA A 3 -13.81 -13.48 1.49
N VAL A 4 -12.71 -14.04 0.98
CA VAL A 4 -12.13 -15.29 1.46
C VAL A 4 -10.90 -14.97 2.29
N PRO A 5 -10.88 -15.29 3.60
CA PRO A 5 -9.67 -15.12 4.40
C PRO A 5 -8.63 -16.18 3.99
N VAL A 6 -7.41 -15.74 3.73
CA VAL A 6 -6.25 -16.61 3.44
C VAL A 6 -5.29 -16.51 4.61
N TRP A 7 -4.89 -17.64 5.17
CA TRP A 7 -3.92 -17.68 6.26
C TRP A 7 -2.48 -17.52 5.74
N HIS A 8 -1.59 -16.89 6.51
CA HIS A 8 -0.24 -16.54 6.03
C HIS A 8 0.65 -17.77 5.72
N GLU A 9 0.30 -18.95 6.24
CA GLU A 9 1.00 -20.22 5.98
C GLU A 9 0.51 -20.94 4.72
N GLU A 10 -0.57 -20.45 4.10
CA GLU A 10 -1.07 -21.03 2.86
C GLU A 10 -0.09 -20.75 1.72
N HIS A 11 0.20 -21.80 0.96
CA HIS A 11 1.11 -21.76 -0.17
C HIS A 11 0.40 -21.49 -1.51
N GLU A 12 -0.92 -21.67 -1.55
CA GLU A 12 -1.73 -21.51 -2.75
C GLU A 12 -2.91 -20.59 -2.44
N LEU A 13 -3.17 -19.67 -3.35
CA LEU A 13 -4.36 -18.84 -3.29
C LEU A 13 -5.50 -19.56 -4.03
N PRO A 14 -6.74 -19.55 -3.49
CA PRO A 14 -7.90 -20.00 -4.24
C PRO A 14 -8.10 -19.15 -5.50
N ALA A 15 -9.05 -19.53 -6.36
CA ALA A 15 -9.43 -18.69 -7.49
C ALA A 15 -10.01 -17.36 -6.98
N LEU A 16 -9.23 -16.28 -7.12
CA LEU A 16 -9.55 -14.94 -6.61
C LEU A 16 -9.48 -13.92 -7.75
N ASP A 17 -10.39 -12.94 -7.73
CA ASP A 17 -10.33 -11.80 -8.66
C ASP A 17 -9.30 -10.74 -8.22
N ALA A 18 -9.08 -10.63 -6.90
CA ALA A 18 -8.16 -9.67 -6.30
C ALA A 18 -7.69 -10.13 -4.90
N VAL A 19 -6.53 -9.66 -4.50
CA VAL A 19 -5.96 -9.81 -3.15
C VAL A 19 -5.89 -8.45 -2.48
N VAL A 20 -6.36 -8.37 -1.24
CA VAL A 20 -6.18 -7.20 -0.38
C VAL A 20 -5.33 -7.59 0.82
N LEU A 21 -4.17 -6.95 0.96
CA LEU A 21 -3.34 -7.05 2.16
C LEU A 21 -3.79 -5.94 3.13
N PRO A 22 -4.50 -6.29 4.21
CA PRO A 22 -5.12 -5.30 5.09
C PRO A 22 -4.07 -4.56 5.94
N GLY A 23 -4.50 -3.42 6.49
CA GLY A 23 -3.75 -2.74 7.54
C GLY A 23 -3.77 -3.52 8.86
N GLY A 24 -2.83 -3.22 9.75
CA GLY A 24 -2.68 -3.89 11.03
C GLY A 24 -1.28 -3.77 11.60
N PHE A 25 -0.92 -4.70 12.49
CA PHE A 25 0.41 -4.86 13.08
C PHE A 25 0.89 -6.29 12.80
N SER A 26 1.24 -6.60 11.55
CA SER A 26 1.68 -7.96 11.19
C SER A 26 2.90 -8.35 12.02
N TYR A 27 2.79 -9.47 12.74
CA TYR A 27 3.79 -9.92 13.72
C TYR A 27 4.18 -8.85 14.75
N GLY A 28 3.25 -7.98 15.17
CA GLY A 28 3.48 -6.97 16.21
C GLY A 28 4.58 -5.95 15.89
N ASP A 29 5.02 -5.86 14.63
CA ASP A 29 6.11 -5.01 14.17
C ASP A 29 7.44 -5.16 14.96
N TYR A 30 7.67 -6.33 15.58
CA TYR A 30 8.77 -6.57 16.54
C TYR A 30 10.20 -6.30 16.03
N LEU A 31 10.43 -6.32 14.72
CA LEU A 31 11.73 -6.00 14.10
C LEU A 31 11.62 -4.78 13.17
N ARG A 32 10.70 -4.84 12.20
CA ARG A 32 10.28 -3.79 11.27
C ARG A 32 8.91 -4.17 10.71
N CYS A 33 8.05 -3.19 10.47
CA CYS A 33 6.70 -3.46 9.98
C CYS A 33 6.72 -4.25 8.67
N GLY A 34 6.10 -5.43 8.63
CA GLY A 34 6.05 -6.30 7.45
C GLY A 34 7.33 -7.08 7.11
N ALA A 35 8.46 -6.83 7.79
CA ALA A 35 9.75 -7.46 7.48
C ALA A 35 9.79 -8.98 7.77
N ILE A 36 8.94 -9.46 8.69
CA ILE A 36 8.77 -10.90 8.96
C ILE A 36 7.76 -11.50 7.96
N ALA A 37 6.69 -10.75 7.63
CA ALA A 37 5.62 -11.21 6.76
C ALA A 37 6.09 -11.51 5.32
N ARG A 38 7.17 -10.86 4.84
CA ARG A 38 7.75 -11.15 3.52
C ARG A 38 8.25 -12.60 3.38
N PHE A 39 8.57 -13.27 4.49
CA PHE A 39 9.02 -14.66 4.51
C PHE A 39 7.86 -15.66 4.64
N SER A 40 6.62 -15.18 4.75
CA SER A 40 5.47 -16.06 4.82
C SER A 40 5.21 -16.74 3.46
N PRO A 41 4.84 -18.02 3.44
CA PRO A 41 4.40 -18.71 2.23
C PRO A 41 3.36 -17.94 1.41
N ALA A 42 2.40 -17.30 2.08
CA ALA A 42 1.35 -16.53 1.40
C ALA A 42 1.93 -15.36 0.57
N THR A 43 3.03 -14.73 1.00
CA THR A 43 3.67 -13.67 0.21
C THR A 43 4.23 -14.20 -1.12
N ALA A 44 4.71 -15.45 -1.15
CA ALA A 44 5.14 -16.08 -2.40
C ALA A 44 3.94 -16.31 -3.34
N ALA A 45 2.83 -16.83 -2.80
CA ALA A 45 1.60 -17.02 -3.57
C ALA A 45 1.03 -15.69 -4.10
N VAL A 46 1.09 -14.62 -3.30
CA VAL A 46 0.70 -13.26 -3.71
C VAL A 46 1.60 -12.73 -4.82
N ARG A 47 2.90 -13.01 -4.78
CA ARG A 47 3.82 -12.66 -5.87
C ARG A 47 3.41 -13.36 -7.17
N GLU A 48 3.20 -14.67 -7.12
CA GLU A 48 2.80 -15.45 -8.30
C GLU A 48 1.49 -14.93 -8.90
N PHE A 49 0.50 -14.66 -8.03
CA PHE A 49 -0.77 -14.05 -8.44
C PHE A 49 -0.58 -12.66 -9.09
N ALA A 50 0.26 -11.81 -8.51
CA ALA A 50 0.57 -10.50 -9.06
C ALA A 50 1.33 -10.58 -10.39
N GLU A 51 2.20 -11.59 -10.57
CA GLU A 51 2.94 -11.86 -11.81
C GLU A 51 2.03 -12.38 -12.92
N ALA A 52 1.00 -13.17 -12.58
CA ALA A 52 -0.05 -13.59 -13.49
C ALA A 52 -1.02 -12.46 -13.90
N GLY A 53 -0.86 -11.25 -13.36
CA GLY A 53 -1.69 -10.08 -13.67
C GLY A 53 -2.85 -9.85 -12.72
N GLY A 54 -2.96 -10.64 -11.65
CA GLY A 54 -3.98 -10.47 -10.61
C GLY A 54 -3.86 -9.12 -9.88
N LEU A 55 -4.97 -8.60 -9.38
CA LEU A 55 -5.02 -7.30 -8.72
C LEU A 55 -4.63 -7.41 -7.24
N VAL A 56 -3.63 -6.65 -6.81
CA VAL A 56 -3.18 -6.66 -5.40
C VAL A 56 -3.21 -5.25 -4.82
N LEU A 57 -3.91 -5.08 -3.69
CA LEU A 57 -3.99 -3.83 -2.96
C LEU A 57 -3.40 -3.98 -1.56
N GLY A 58 -2.37 -3.21 -1.23
CA GLY A 58 -1.80 -3.15 0.12
C GLY A 58 -2.18 -1.85 0.84
N ILE A 59 -2.86 -1.97 1.98
CA ILE A 59 -3.34 -0.83 2.76
C ILE A 59 -2.53 -0.72 4.05
N CYS A 60 -1.96 0.46 4.33
CA CYS A 60 -1.15 0.75 5.52
C CYS A 60 -0.04 -0.32 5.72
N ASN A 61 -0.24 -1.28 6.61
CA ASN A 61 0.70 -2.39 6.83
C ASN A 61 0.85 -3.30 5.61
N GLY A 62 -0.21 -3.51 4.82
CA GLY A 62 -0.13 -4.20 3.54
C GLY A 62 0.82 -3.51 2.55
N PHE A 63 0.86 -2.17 2.53
CA PHE A 63 1.81 -1.44 1.69
C PHE A 63 3.26 -1.69 2.13
N GLN A 64 3.51 -1.67 3.45
CA GLN A 64 4.82 -2.00 4.01
C GLN A 64 5.28 -3.40 3.60
N ILE A 65 4.38 -4.40 3.69
CA ILE A 65 4.65 -5.78 3.26
C ILE A 65 4.99 -5.85 1.77
N LEU A 66 4.23 -5.15 0.91
CA LEU A 66 4.50 -5.15 -0.54
C LEU A 66 5.86 -4.54 -0.90
N CYS A 67 6.29 -3.49 -0.19
CA CYS A 67 7.63 -2.92 -0.34
C CYS A 67 8.72 -3.89 0.15
N GLU A 68 8.55 -4.49 1.33
CA GLU A 68 9.50 -5.48 1.88
C GLU A 68 9.58 -6.75 1.04
N ALA A 69 8.47 -7.14 0.39
CA ALA A 69 8.43 -8.22 -0.57
C ALA A 69 9.00 -7.82 -1.94
N GLY A 70 9.34 -6.56 -2.20
CA GLY A 70 9.82 -6.11 -3.51
C GLY A 70 8.76 -6.19 -4.62
N LEU A 71 7.47 -6.25 -4.26
CA LEU A 71 6.35 -6.12 -5.20
C LEU A 71 6.05 -4.64 -5.52
N LEU A 72 6.42 -3.74 -4.61
CA LEU A 72 6.39 -2.30 -4.80
C LEU A 72 7.78 -1.69 -4.52
N PRO A 73 8.13 -0.61 -5.21
CA PRO A 73 9.41 0.07 -4.98
C PRO A 73 9.41 0.85 -3.66
N GLY A 74 10.61 1.10 -3.13
CA GLY A 74 10.83 1.98 -1.99
C GLY A 74 10.63 1.30 -0.64
N ALA A 75 10.60 2.11 0.41
CA ALA A 75 10.44 1.64 1.78
C ALA A 75 9.60 2.61 2.61
N LEU A 76 8.97 2.07 3.66
CA LEU A 76 8.20 2.84 4.64
C LEU A 76 8.99 2.89 5.94
N LEU A 77 9.20 4.10 6.45
CA LEU A 77 9.94 4.36 7.68
C LEU A 77 9.04 5.01 8.73
N ARG A 78 9.58 5.13 9.94
CA ARG A 78 9.01 5.96 11.01
C ARG A 78 8.65 7.35 10.49
N ASN A 79 7.47 7.83 10.89
CA ASN A 79 7.04 9.20 10.65
C ASN A 79 8.14 10.15 11.15
N GLU A 80 8.39 11.24 10.41
CA GLU A 80 9.42 12.21 10.78
C GLU A 80 9.20 12.82 12.17
N SER A 81 7.93 13.02 12.55
CA SER A 81 7.54 13.51 13.88
C SER A 81 7.76 12.50 15.02
N LEU A 82 8.07 11.24 14.70
CA LEU A 82 8.14 10.10 15.62
C LEU A 82 6.85 9.85 16.42
N ARG A 83 5.72 10.38 15.96
CA ARG A 83 4.40 10.23 16.58
C ARG A 83 3.46 9.44 15.69
N PHE A 84 2.56 8.69 16.33
CA PHE A 84 1.42 8.09 15.65
C PHE A 84 0.47 9.19 15.16
N VAL A 85 0.02 9.09 13.90
CA VAL A 85 -0.93 10.03 13.30
C VAL A 85 -2.25 9.31 13.04
N CYS A 86 -3.34 9.88 13.56
CA CYS A 86 -4.72 9.46 13.36
C CYS A 86 -5.57 10.67 13.00
N ARG A 87 -5.78 10.93 11.71
CA ARG A 87 -6.62 12.05 11.23
C ARG A 87 -7.05 11.82 9.79
N ASP A 88 -8.06 12.57 9.37
CA ASP A 88 -8.42 12.68 7.95
C ASP A 88 -7.40 13.55 7.23
N VAL A 89 -6.92 13.08 6.08
CA VAL A 89 -5.95 13.83 5.28
C VAL A 89 -6.45 14.04 3.86
N PRO A 90 -6.29 15.25 3.31
CA PRO A 90 -6.58 15.52 1.92
C PRO A 90 -5.47 14.94 1.03
N LEU A 91 -5.89 14.22 -0.01
CA LEU A 91 -5.04 13.55 -0.99
C LEU A 91 -5.38 14.05 -2.38
N ARG A 92 -4.39 14.18 -3.24
CA ARG A 92 -4.56 14.44 -4.67
C ARG A 92 -4.33 13.18 -5.47
N VAL A 93 -5.27 12.88 -6.38
CA VAL A 93 -5.13 11.80 -7.35
C VAL A 93 -4.17 12.21 -8.47
N GLU A 94 -3.03 11.52 -8.57
CA GLU A 94 -2.03 11.75 -9.63
C GLU A 94 -2.29 10.89 -10.86
N ARG A 95 -2.73 9.65 -10.63
CA ARG A 95 -2.91 8.61 -11.66
C ARG A 95 -4.30 7.99 -11.60
N MET A 96 -4.93 7.82 -12.76
CA MET A 96 -6.30 7.26 -12.91
C MET A 96 -6.38 6.03 -13.81
N ASP A 97 -5.34 5.72 -14.58
CA ASP A 97 -5.26 4.56 -15.48
C ASP A 97 -4.89 3.26 -14.73
N THR A 98 -5.28 3.17 -13.45
CA THR A 98 -5.16 1.94 -12.66
C THR A 98 -6.56 1.42 -12.33
N PRO A 99 -6.75 0.10 -12.16
CA PRO A 99 -8.02 -0.46 -11.71
C PRO A 99 -8.53 0.19 -10.41
N PHE A 100 -7.62 0.62 -9.53
CA PHE A 100 -7.89 1.17 -8.21
C PHE A 100 -8.39 2.63 -8.22
N THR A 101 -8.01 3.41 -9.23
CA THR A 101 -8.35 4.85 -9.35
C THR A 101 -9.12 5.20 -10.62
N SER A 102 -9.59 4.19 -11.36
CA SER A 102 -10.33 4.32 -12.62
C SER A 102 -11.62 5.15 -12.54
N ARG A 103 -12.19 5.30 -11.34
CA ARG A 103 -13.40 6.10 -11.07
C ARG A 103 -13.10 7.52 -10.55
N CYS A 104 -11.83 7.89 -10.44
CA CYS A 104 -11.39 9.20 -10.00
C CYS A 104 -11.01 10.09 -11.19
N ALA A 105 -11.00 11.41 -10.97
CA ALA A 105 -10.46 12.37 -11.93
C ALA A 105 -9.02 12.77 -11.57
N ARG A 106 -8.20 13.13 -12.58
CA ARG A 106 -6.86 13.70 -12.32
C ARG A 106 -6.98 14.95 -11.46
N GLY A 107 -6.15 15.05 -10.43
CA GLY A 107 -6.15 16.20 -9.54
C GLY A 107 -7.36 16.27 -8.61
N GLN A 108 -8.26 15.28 -8.64
CA GLN A 108 -9.35 15.19 -7.68
C GLN A 108 -8.79 15.11 -6.27
N THR A 109 -9.36 15.92 -5.38
CA THR A 109 -9.08 15.83 -3.95
C THR A 109 -9.96 14.76 -3.31
N LEU A 110 -9.34 13.81 -2.62
CA LEU A 110 -9.99 12.83 -1.77
C LEU A 110 -9.66 13.14 -0.31
N VAL A 111 -10.55 12.81 0.61
CA VAL A 111 -10.27 12.87 2.05
C VAL A 111 -10.34 11.44 2.57
N ILE A 112 -9.21 10.93 3.05
CA ILE A 112 -9.09 9.54 3.51
C ILE A 112 -8.38 9.53 4.87
N PRO A 113 -8.86 8.78 5.87
CA PRO A 113 -8.21 8.70 7.17
C PRO A 113 -6.85 8.00 7.08
N VAL A 114 -5.88 8.46 7.86
CA VAL A 114 -4.60 7.77 8.11
C VAL A 114 -4.52 7.32 9.56
N LYS A 115 -3.87 6.17 9.82
CA LYS A 115 -3.66 5.58 11.16
C LYS A 115 -2.31 4.85 11.22
N HIS A 116 -1.20 5.58 11.32
CA HIS A 116 0.14 4.96 11.29
C HIS A 116 1.20 5.71 12.11
N GLY A 117 2.17 4.96 12.65
CA GLY A 117 3.43 5.47 13.21
C GLY A 117 4.61 5.36 12.23
N ASP A 118 4.54 4.42 11.29
CA ASP A 118 5.61 4.07 10.34
C ASP A 118 5.12 4.23 8.89
N GLY A 119 4.63 5.41 8.54
CA GLY A 119 4.04 5.68 7.22
C GLY A 119 4.89 6.52 6.28
N ARG A 120 6.13 6.86 6.64
CA ARG A 120 6.97 7.75 5.85
C ARG A 120 7.54 7.02 4.62
N TYR A 121 6.99 7.28 3.45
CA TYR A 121 7.48 6.69 2.20
C TYR A 121 8.78 7.35 1.73
N VAL A 122 9.76 6.51 1.42
CA VAL A 122 11.02 6.88 0.79
C VAL A 122 11.13 6.12 -0.53
N PRO A 123 11.01 6.80 -1.68
CA PRO A 123 11.13 6.18 -2.98
C PRO A 123 12.59 5.81 -3.27
N PRO A 124 12.84 4.83 -4.16
CA PRO A 124 14.17 4.66 -4.72
C PRO A 124 14.52 5.84 -5.65
N PRO A 125 15.82 6.11 -5.90
CA PRO A 125 16.25 7.25 -6.72
C PRO A 125 15.72 7.25 -8.15
N ASP A 126 15.36 6.09 -8.68
CA ASP A 126 14.92 5.83 -10.05
C ASP A 126 13.41 5.56 -10.16
N LEU A 127 12.61 5.93 -9.15
CA LEU A 127 11.17 5.76 -9.19
C LEU A 127 10.57 6.51 -10.41
N ASP A 128 9.85 5.79 -11.26
CA ASP A 128 9.12 6.39 -12.37
C ASP A 128 7.97 7.25 -11.81
N PRO A 129 7.86 8.54 -12.17
CA PRO A 129 6.72 9.39 -11.80
C PRO A 129 5.34 8.79 -12.16
N ALA A 130 5.26 7.94 -13.18
CA ALA A 130 4.04 7.22 -13.56
C ALA A 130 3.63 6.14 -12.54
N GLN A 131 4.49 5.79 -11.59
CA GLN A 131 4.14 4.87 -10.50
C GLN A 131 3.45 5.56 -9.32
N VAL A 132 3.46 6.90 -9.25
CA VAL A 132 2.83 7.64 -8.15
C VAL A 132 1.32 7.76 -8.40
N VAL A 133 0.52 7.26 -7.45
CA VAL A 133 -0.95 7.23 -7.58
C VAL A 133 -1.63 8.32 -6.76
N LEU A 134 -1.14 8.55 -5.55
CA LEU A 134 -1.71 9.51 -4.60
C LEU A 134 -0.60 10.34 -3.96
N ARG A 135 -0.85 11.64 -3.78
CA ARG A 135 -0.02 12.52 -2.96
C ARG A 135 -0.82 13.17 -1.84
N TYR A 136 -0.20 13.38 -0.69
CA TYR A 136 -0.74 14.21 0.38
C TYR A 136 -0.77 15.67 -0.08
N LEU A 137 -1.86 16.37 0.23
CA LEU A 137 -1.91 17.83 0.16
C LEU A 137 -1.45 18.47 1.47
N ASP A 138 -1.60 17.74 2.58
CA ASP A 138 -1.04 18.06 3.91
C ASP A 138 -0.32 16.82 4.45
N ASN A 139 1.00 16.74 4.22
CA ASN A 139 1.82 15.58 4.48
C ASN A 139 1.94 15.27 5.99
N PRO A 140 1.33 14.17 6.47
CA PRO A 140 1.26 13.88 7.90
C PRO A 140 2.52 13.21 8.47
N ASN A 141 3.37 12.64 7.61
CA ASN A 141 4.42 11.70 8.02
C ASN A 141 5.82 12.05 7.52
N GLY A 142 5.95 13.06 6.66
CA GLY A 142 7.21 13.47 6.04
C GLY A 142 7.61 12.57 4.87
N SER A 143 6.64 11.94 4.18
CA SER A 143 6.93 11.15 2.98
C SER A 143 7.59 12.02 1.92
N VAL A 144 8.59 11.48 1.23
CA VAL A 144 9.30 12.21 0.16
C VAL A 144 8.33 12.51 -0.98
N ASP A 145 8.41 13.73 -1.51
CA ASP A 145 7.51 14.30 -2.51
C ASP A 145 6.02 14.18 -2.16
N ASP A 146 5.68 14.12 -0.87
CA ASP A 146 4.31 13.96 -0.39
C ASP A 146 3.63 12.69 -0.90
N ILE A 147 4.37 11.65 -1.27
CA ILE A 147 3.79 10.42 -1.83
C ILE A 147 2.98 9.68 -0.76
N ALA A 148 1.71 9.39 -1.05
CA ALA A 148 0.79 8.65 -0.18
C ALA A 148 0.51 7.21 -0.67
N GLY A 149 0.74 6.94 -1.96
CA GLY A 149 0.59 5.62 -2.55
C GLY A 149 1.20 5.50 -3.94
N VAL A 150 1.68 4.31 -4.25
CA VAL A 150 2.36 3.96 -5.50
C VAL A 150 1.83 2.64 -6.07
N CYS A 151 2.13 2.38 -7.33
CA CYS A 151 1.84 1.11 -7.99
C CYS A 151 3.09 0.52 -8.64
N ASN A 152 3.03 -0.77 -9.00
CA ASN A 152 4.08 -1.41 -9.78
C ASN A 152 4.06 -0.92 -11.24
N ALA A 153 5.10 -1.25 -12.01
CA ALA A 153 5.20 -0.86 -13.42
C ALA A 153 4.01 -1.33 -14.29
N ARG A 154 3.41 -2.48 -13.96
CA ARG A 154 2.23 -3.02 -14.64
C ARG A 154 0.90 -2.37 -14.22
N GLY A 155 0.88 -1.63 -13.11
CA GLY A 155 -0.32 -1.00 -12.54
C GLY A 155 -1.32 -1.95 -11.85
N ASN A 156 -1.02 -3.25 -11.75
CA ASN A 156 -1.90 -4.24 -11.13
C ASN A 156 -1.65 -4.44 -9.62
N VAL A 157 -0.55 -3.92 -9.09
CA VAL A 157 -0.26 -3.88 -7.66
C VAL A 157 -0.23 -2.43 -7.20
N MET A 158 -1.00 -2.08 -6.18
CA MET A 158 -1.02 -0.74 -5.58
C MET A 158 -0.85 -0.84 -4.06
N GLY A 159 -0.07 0.09 -3.51
CA GLY A 159 0.09 0.27 -2.08
C GLY A 159 -0.23 1.69 -1.68
N LEU A 160 -0.92 1.88 -0.55
CA LEU A 160 -1.21 3.19 0.01
C LEU A 160 -1.23 3.16 1.54
N MET A 161 -0.77 4.24 2.17
CA MET A 161 -0.82 4.40 3.63
C MET A 161 -2.19 4.82 4.19
N PRO A 162 -2.99 5.67 3.50
CA PRO A 162 -4.36 5.97 3.91
C PRO A 162 -5.27 4.73 3.91
N HIS A 163 -6.33 4.76 4.71
CA HIS A 163 -7.31 3.69 4.89
C HIS A 163 -8.63 3.99 4.15
N PRO A 164 -8.72 3.75 2.82
CA PRO A 164 -9.94 3.98 2.04
C PRO A 164 -11.14 3.16 2.55
N GLU A 165 -10.89 2.01 3.18
CA GLU A 165 -11.91 1.15 3.78
C GLU A 165 -12.60 1.78 5.01
N HIS A 166 -12.01 2.84 5.57
CA HIS A 166 -12.56 3.62 6.68
C HIS A 166 -13.11 4.99 6.24
N ALA A 167 -13.10 5.30 4.94
CA ALA A 167 -13.68 6.53 4.40
C ALA A 167 -15.17 6.30 4.09
N VAL A 168 -16.03 6.55 5.08
CA VAL A 168 -17.49 6.37 5.02
C VAL A 168 -18.22 7.71 5.02
#